data_AF-A0A6J0VE94-F1
#
_entry.id   AF-A0A6J0VE94-F1
#
_cell.length_a   1.000
_cell.length_b   1.000
_cell.length_c   1.000
_cell.angle_alpha   90.00
_cell.angle_beta   90.00
_cell.angle_gamma   90.00
#
_symmetry.space_group_name_H-M   'P 1'
#
loop_
_entity.id
_entity.type
_entity.pdbx_description
1 polymer ?
#
loop_
_entity_poly.entity_id
_entity_poly.type
_entity_poly.pdbx_seq_one_letter_code
_entity_poly.pdbx_strand_id
1 'polypeptide(L)'
;MENFRKVKTLEEESSVPFLDLPSNVVEMKVKEGSKIRNLMGFAMGRMELADTRQIVFRGYGRAVTKTITCVEIMKRKLGGLHQVTKVQYKTLLEVWENNDPQVEGQVEHLTVHKNVPSICILLSKDPLDPNQMGYQPPDSPKGFWPDETSSQQDGSGASPKGMKRRLVVPYREDRVNKKAPVQTLQENLGVVMGCGP
;
A
#
# COMPACT_ATOMS: atom_id res chain seq x y z
N MET A 1 1.81 -13.44 -25.89
CA MET A 1 1.77 -12.54 -27.07
C MET A 1 3.21 -12.27 -27.46
N GLU A 2 3.77 -13.12 -28.30
CA GLU A 2 5.21 -13.09 -28.62
C GLU A 2 5.57 -11.99 -29.64
N ASN A 3 4.57 -11.46 -30.36
CA ASN A 3 4.75 -10.48 -31.43
C ASN A 3 4.26 -9.06 -31.09
N PHE A 4 3.74 -8.79 -29.89
CA PHE A 4 3.19 -7.46 -29.56
C PHE A 4 3.94 -6.83 -28.38
N ARG A 5 4.31 -5.55 -28.50
CA ARG A 5 4.80 -4.74 -27.37
C ARG A 5 3.74 -3.76 -26.91
N LYS A 6 3.68 -3.54 -25.60
CA LYS A 6 2.86 -2.48 -25.02
C LYS A 6 3.49 -1.12 -25.30
N VAL A 7 2.73 -0.22 -25.89
CA VAL A 7 3.21 1.13 -26.24
C VAL A 7 2.52 2.24 -25.48
N LYS A 8 1.28 2.01 -25.04
CA LYS A 8 0.49 3.03 -24.32
C LYS A 8 -0.39 2.39 -23.27
N THR A 9 -0.58 3.11 -22.17
CA THR A 9 -1.70 2.85 -21.25
C THR A 9 -2.55 4.11 -21.24
N LEU A 10 -3.84 3.97 -21.53
CA LEU A 10 -4.82 5.04 -21.40
C LEU A 10 -5.67 4.79 -20.16
N GLU A 11 -5.87 5.86 -19.41
CA GLU A 11 -6.70 5.87 -18.21
C GLU A 11 -8.00 6.58 -18.55
N GLU A 12 -9.12 5.86 -18.43
CA GLU A 12 -10.42 6.49 -18.54
C GLU A 12 -10.65 7.41 -17.33
N GLU A 13 -11.17 8.62 -17.53
CA GLU A 13 -11.56 9.45 -16.39
C GLU A 13 -12.82 8.87 -15.75
N SER A 14 -12.72 8.52 -14.46
CA SER A 14 -13.82 7.99 -13.67
C SER A 14 -13.99 8.87 -12.45
N SER A 15 -15.23 9.24 -12.14
CA SER A 15 -15.57 9.92 -10.90
C SER A 15 -15.23 9.05 -9.68
N VAL A 16 -15.04 9.71 -8.54
CA VAL A 16 -14.84 9.01 -7.27
C VAL A 16 -16.15 8.40 -6.78
N PRO A 17 -16.14 7.22 -6.16
CA PRO A 17 -17.36 6.48 -5.83
C PRO A 17 -18.04 6.96 -4.55
N PHE A 18 -17.98 8.26 -4.23
CA PHE A 18 -18.62 8.84 -3.05
C PHE A 18 -19.79 9.71 -3.48
N LEU A 19 -20.93 9.53 -2.80
CA LEU A 19 -22.12 10.35 -3.01
C LEU A 19 -21.96 11.65 -2.21
N ASP A 20 -22.63 12.70 -2.68
CA ASP A 20 -22.81 13.96 -1.94
C ASP A 20 -21.51 14.64 -1.49
N LEU A 21 -20.43 14.48 -2.24
CA LEU A 21 -19.21 15.22 -1.98
C LEU A 21 -19.43 16.71 -2.26
N PRO A 22 -18.90 17.61 -1.41
CA PRO A 22 -18.99 19.03 -1.65
C PRO A 22 -18.17 19.41 -2.89
N SER A 23 -18.61 20.44 -3.62
CA SER A 23 -17.97 20.87 -4.88
C SER A 23 -16.52 21.32 -4.73
N ASN A 24 -16.09 21.68 -3.51
CA ASN A 24 -14.73 22.09 -3.18
C ASN A 24 -13.84 20.94 -2.68
N VAL A 25 -14.33 19.69 -2.69
CA VAL A 25 -13.54 18.53 -2.25
C VAL A 25 -12.28 18.38 -3.09
N VAL A 26 -11.16 18.14 -2.42
CA VAL A 26 -9.88 17.91 -3.09
C VAL A 26 -9.73 16.42 -3.42
N GLU A 27 -9.53 16.07 -4.69
CA GLU A 27 -9.15 14.72 -5.11
C GLU A 27 -7.63 14.60 -5.31
N MET A 28 -6.98 13.87 -4.41
CA MET A 28 -5.57 13.50 -4.50
C MET A 28 -5.39 12.24 -5.35
N LYS A 29 -5.02 12.41 -6.61
CA LYS A 29 -4.69 11.31 -7.54
C LYS A 29 -3.26 10.79 -7.28
N VAL A 30 -3.16 9.67 -6.59
CA VAL A 30 -1.88 9.00 -6.28
C VAL A 30 -1.50 8.06 -7.43
N LYS A 31 -0.29 8.24 -7.96
CA LYS A 31 0.29 7.45 -9.05
C LYS A 31 1.58 6.77 -8.58
N GLU A 32 2.07 5.83 -9.40
CA GLU A 32 3.36 5.18 -9.19
C GLU A 32 4.52 6.18 -9.07
N GLY A 33 4.52 7.25 -9.87
CA GLY A 33 5.54 8.29 -9.83
C GLY A 33 5.39 9.32 -8.70
N SER A 34 4.23 9.36 -8.02
CA SER A 34 3.95 10.41 -7.03
C SER A 34 4.93 10.37 -5.86
N LYS A 35 5.44 11.55 -5.48
CA LYS A 35 6.31 11.73 -4.33
C LYS A 35 5.45 12.01 -3.10
N ILE A 36 5.50 11.14 -2.10
CA ILE A 36 4.68 11.24 -0.88
C ILE A 36 4.84 12.61 -0.21
N ARG A 37 6.08 13.12 -0.09
CA ARG A 37 6.35 14.44 0.49
C ARG A 37 5.54 15.55 -0.19
N ASN A 38 5.46 15.55 -1.51
CA ASN A 38 4.73 16.58 -2.27
C ASN A 38 3.22 16.43 -2.08
N LEU A 39 2.69 15.21 -2.16
CA LEU A 39 1.28 14.93 -1.92
C LEU A 39 0.85 15.38 -0.52
N MET A 40 1.65 15.06 0.50
CA MET A 40 1.36 15.42 1.88
C MET A 40 1.49 16.91 2.12
N GLY A 41 2.52 17.58 1.57
CA GLY A 41 2.66 19.03 1.71
C GLY A 41 1.41 19.77 1.22
N PHE A 42 0.90 19.39 0.04
CA PHE A 42 -0.34 19.95 -0.48
C PHE A 42 -1.57 19.54 0.32
N ALA A 43 -1.76 18.25 0.58
CA ALA A 43 -2.96 17.74 1.25
C ALA A 43 -3.12 18.26 2.69
N MET A 44 -2.03 18.34 3.45
CA MET A 44 -2.04 18.91 4.80
C MET A 44 -2.39 20.40 4.74
N GLY A 45 -1.72 21.18 3.90
CA GLY A 45 -2.00 22.61 3.77
C GLY A 45 -3.44 22.90 3.34
N ARG A 46 -4.03 22.05 2.49
CA ARG A 46 -5.46 22.15 2.14
C ARG A 46 -6.36 21.81 3.33
N MET A 47 -6.07 20.71 4.03
CA MET A 47 -6.87 20.30 5.20
C MET A 47 -6.65 21.17 6.44
N GLU A 48 -5.65 22.05 6.49
CA GLU A 48 -5.52 23.06 7.54
C GLU A 48 -6.54 24.20 7.38
N LEU A 49 -7.00 24.47 6.15
CA LEU A 49 -8.01 25.48 5.89
C LEU A 49 -9.35 25.09 6.55
N ALA A 50 -10.04 26.10 7.11
CA ALA A 50 -11.28 25.90 7.84
C ALA A 50 -12.43 25.41 6.92
N ASP A 51 -12.43 25.87 5.67
CA ASP A 51 -13.42 25.56 4.62
C ASP A 51 -13.25 24.15 4.03
N THR A 52 -12.06 23.58 4.16
CA THR A 52 -11.74 22.25 3.64
C THR A 52 -12.05 21.23 4.73
N ARG A 53 -13.23 20.64 4.62
CA ARG A 53 -13.74 19.64 5.58
C ARG A 53 -13.38 18.21 5.20
N GLN A 54 -13.18 17.97 3.91
CA GLN A 54 -13.04 16.64 3.33
C GLN A 54 -11.96 16.61 2.26
N ILE A 55 -11.30 15.46 2.12
CA ILE A 55 -10.32 15.19 1.07
C ILE A 55 -10.42 13.72 0.64
N VAL A 56 -10.26 13.46 -0.65
CA VAL A 56 -10.29 12.10 -1.22
C VAL A 56 -8.90 11.73 -1.72
N PHE A 57 -8.43 10.54 -1.36
CA PHE A 57 -7.24 9.92 -1.93
C PHE A 57 -7.64 8.78 -2.84
N ARG A 58 -7.12 8.75 -4.06
CA ARG A 58 -7.39 7.70 -5.04
C ARG A 58 -6.10 7.18 -5.64
N GLY A 59 -5.99 5.86 -5.75
CA GLY A 59 -4.93 5.21 -6.52
C GLY A 59 -5.31 3.81 -6.94
N TYR A 60 -4.61 3.28 -7.94
CA TYR A 60 -4.88 1.96 -8.50
C TYR A 60 -3.58 1.27 -8.91
N GLY A 61 -3.67 -0.04 -9.12
CA GLY A 61 -2.52 -0.89 -9.43
C GLY A 61 -1.40 -0.70 -8.41
N ARG A 62 -0.20 -0.37 -8.90
CA ARG A 62 0.99 -0.20 -8.04
C ARG A 62 0.92 1.01 -7.10
N ALA A 63 -0.04 1.91 -7.27
CA ALA A 63 -0.21 3.08 -6.42
C ALA A 63 -1.09 2.82 -5.17
N VAL A 64 -1.76 1.65 -5.07
CA VAL A 64 -2.69 1.35 -3.98
C VAL A 64 -2.02 1.47 -2.61
N THR A 65 -0.89 0.77 -2.40
CA THR A 65 -0.15 0.82 -1.11
C THR A 65 0.30 2.23 -0.75
N LYS A 66 0.74 3.00 -1.75
CA LYS A 66 1.14 4.40 -1.56
C LYS A 66 -0.03 5.29 -1.16
N THR A 67 -1.22 5.03 -1.72
CA THR A 67 -2.46 5.74 -1.40
C THR A 67 -2.82 5.53 0.08
N ILE A 68 -2.78 4.28 0.53
CA ILE A 68 -3.00 3.93 1.95
C ILE A 68 -1.95 4.63 2.82
N THR A 69 -0.67 4.58 2.43
CA THR A 69 0.40 5.24 3.18
C THR A 69 0.17 6.74 3.34
N CYS A 70 -0.30 7.43 2.29
CA CYS A 70 -0.64 8.84 2.34
C CYS A 70 -1.77 9.11 3.35
N VAL A 71 -2.83 8.30 3.33
CA VAL A 71 -3.95 8.39 4.26
C VAL A 71 -3.50 8.17 5.72
N GLU A 72 -2.69 7.14 5.97
CA GLU A 72 -2.18 6.85 7.32
C GLU A 72 -1.22 7.93 7.85
N ILE A 73 -0.50 8.63 6.98
CA ILE A 73 0.27 9.82 7.38
C ILE A 73 -0.68 10.97 7.76
N MET A 74 -1.71 11.22 6.95
CA MET A 74 -2.69 12.29 7.22
C MET A 74 -3.40 12.08 8.56
N LYS A 75 -3.91 10.88 8.84
CA LYS A 75 -4.59 10.55 10.11
C LYS A 75 -3.69 10.75 11.31
N ARG A 76 -2.44 10.27 11.26
CA ARG A 76 -1.47 10.46 12.35
C ARG A 76 -1.11 11.92 12.62
N LYS A 77 -1.12 12.77 11.59
CA LYS A 77 -0.74 14.18 11.71
C LYS A 77 -1.86 15.10 12.14
N LEU A 78 -3.08 14.87 11.63
CA LEU A 78 -4.22 15.74 11.91
C LEU A 78 -5.08 15.21 13.07
N GLY A 79 -5.14 13.89 13.27
CA GLY A 79 -6.03 13.25 14.24
C GLY A 79 -7.52 13.49 13.92
N GLY A 80 -8.42 12.79 14.62
CA GLY A 80 -9.84 13.11 14.58
C GLY A 80 -10.55 12.93 13.22
N LEU A 81 -9.92 12.28 12.23
CA LEU A 81 -10.50 12.12 10.89
C LEU A 81 -11.36 10.86 10.81
N HIS A 82 -12.60 11.04 10.38
CA HIS A 82 -13.47 9.95 9.93
C HIS A 82 -13.01 9.47 8.57
N GLN A 83 -13.08 8.16 8.32
CA GLN A 83 -12.62 7.55 7.08
C GLN A 83 -13.72 6.71 6.44
N VAL A 84 -13.82 6.74 5.12
CA VAL A 84 -14.58 5.74 4.33
C VAL A 84 -13.70 5.24 3.18
N THR A 85 -13.51 3.93 3.12
CA THR A 85 -12.70 3.26 2.10
C THR A 85 -13.56 2.48 1.13
N LYS A 86 -13.43 2.75 -0.17
CA LYS A 86 -14.09 2.02 -1.26
C LYS A 86 -13.05 1.38 -2.17
N VAL A 87 -13.22 0.08 -2.43
CA VAL A 87 -12.36 -0.70 -3.32
C VAL A 87 -13.18 -1.13 -4.52
N GLN A 88 -12.63 -0.96 -5.72
CA GLN A 88 -13.27 -1.32 -6.99
C GLN A 88 -12.22 -1.69 -8.04
N TYR A 89 -12.64 -2.31 -9.13
CA TYR A 89 -11.79 -2.40 -10.31
C TYR A 89 -11.86 -1.11 -11.11
N LYS A 90 -10.74 -0.76 -11.73
CA LYS A 90 -10.65 0.26 -12.77
C LYS A 90 -10.20 -0.39 -14.06
N THR A 91 -10.87 -0.11 -15.16
CA THR A 91 -10.42 -0.54 -16.49
C THR A 91 -9.34 0.40 -17.00
N LEU A 92 -8.22 -0.17 -17.44
CA LEU A 92 -7.18 0.50 -18.20
C LEU A 92 -7.22 -0.02 -19.63
N LEU A 93 -6.96 0.85 -20.60
CA LEU A 93 -6.79 0.46 -21.99
C LEU A 93 -5.29 0.38 -22.28
N GLU A 94 -4.79 -0.82 -22.55
CA GLU A 94 -3.41 -1.01 -22.99
C GLU A 94 -3.40 -1.08 -24.52
N VAL A 95 -2.68 -0.16 -25.17
CA VAL A 95 -2.44 -0.20 -26.62
C VAL A 95 -1.14 -0.95 -26.85
N TRP A 96 -1.22 -1.96 -27.71
CA TRP A 96 -0.12 -2.82 -28.11
C TRP A 96 0.12 -2.66 -29.60
N GLU A 97 1.39 -2.65 -30.00
CA GLU A 97 1.83 -2.61 -31.40
C GLU A 97 2.51 -3.93 -31.76
N ASN A 98 2.29 -4.40 -32.99
CA ASN A 98 3.02 -5.53 -33.52
C ASN A 98 4.52 -5.17 -33.73
N ASN A 99 5.40 -6.11 -33.40
CA ASN A 99 6.86 -6.03 -33.51
C ASN A 99 7.41 -6.80 -34.73
N ASP A 100 6.55 -7.40 -35.58
CA ASP A 100 6.98 -8.24 -36.69
C ASP A 100 7.82 -7.45 -37.72
N PRO A 101 9.12 -7.78 -37.88
CA PRO A 101 9.99 -7.10 -38.84
C PRO A 101 9.62 -7.39 -40.30
N GLN A 102 8.81 -8.42 -40.57
CA GLN A 102 8.51 -8.87 -41.94
C GLN A 102 7.35 -8.11 -42.59
N VAL A 103 6.62 -7.30 -41.82
CA VAL A 103 5.50 -6.49 -42.32
C VAL A 103 5.98 -5.04 -42.45
N GLU A 104 6.81 -4.77 -43.44
CA GLU A 104 7.24 -3.40 -43.78
C GLU A 104 6.01 -2.55 -44.18
N GLY A 105 5.50 -1.74 -43.24
CA GLY A 105 4.59 -0.63 -43.53
C GLY A 105 3.21 -0.65 -42.86
N GLN A 106 2.79 -1.70 -42.16
CA GLN A 106 1.51 -1.74 -41.44
C GLN A 106 1.70 -1.95 -39.93
N VAL A 107 1.64 -0.85 -39.17
CA VAL A 107 1.57 -0.90 -37.70
C VAL A 107 0.16 -1.32 -37.30
N GLU A 108 -0.02 -2.57 -36.90
CA GLU A 108 -1.28 -3.04 -36.33
C GLU A 108 -1.35 -2.68 -34.83
N HIS A 109 -2.45 -2.05 -34.43
CA HIS A 109 -2.71 -1.70 -33.04
C HIS A 109 -3.78 -2.62 -32.43
N LEU A 110 -3.42 -3.29 -31.33
CA LEU A 110 -4.34 -4.05 -30.50
C LEU A 110 -4.65 -3.26 -29.22
N THR A 111 -5.94 -3.09 -28.88
CA THR A 111 -6.36 -2.51 -27.61
C THR A 111 -6.87 -3.61 -26.67
N VAL A 112 -6.27 -3.69 -25.48
CA VAL A 112 -6.63 -4.67 -24.45
C VAL A 112 -7.20 -3.95 -23.24
N HIS A 113 -8.37 -4.41 -22.76
CA HIS A 113 -8.97 -3.93 -21.51
C HIS A 113 -8.38 -4.70 -20.33
N LYS A 114 -7.82 -3.96 -19.38
CA LYS A 114 -7.19 -4.54 -18.18
C LYS A 114 -7.84 -3.98 -16.92
N ASN A 115 -8.43 -4.86 -16.13
CA ASN A 115 -8.95 -4.51 -14.82
C ASN A 115 -7.82 -4.46 -13.80
N VAL A 116 -7.63 -3.32 -13.16
CA VAL A 116 -6.68 -3.13 -12.07
C VAL A 116 -7.40 -2.79 -10.77
N PRO A 117 -6.94 -3.30 -9.62
CA PRO A 117 -7.53 -2.93 -8.34
C PRO A 117 -7.33 -1.44 -8.09
N SER A 118 -8.36 -0.77 -7.62
CA SER A 118 -8.41 0.66 -7.31
C SER A 118 -8.96 0.85 -5.90
N ILE A 119 -8.38 1.81 -5.18
CA ILE A 119 -8.84 2.22 -3.86
C ILE A 119 -9.13 3.72 -3.88
N CYS A 120 -10.26 4.09 -3.28
CA CYS A 120 -10.64 5.47 -3.01
C CYS A 120 -10.92 5.60 -1.52
N ILE A 121 -10.31 6.58 -0.86
CA ILE A 121 -10.44 6.80 0.58
C ILE A 121 -10.84 8.25 0.82
N LEU A 122 -12.01 8.45 1.41
CA LEU A 122 -12.47 9.74 1.90
C LEU A 122 -11.99 9.93 3.34
N LEU A 123 -11.40 11.09 3.63
CA LEU A 123 -11.14 11.56 4.98
C LEU A 123 -12.00 12.80 5.25
N SER A 124 -12.66 12.84 6.41
CA SER A 124 -13.56 13.92 6.82
C SER A 124 -13.25 14.37 8.24
N LYS A 125 -13.26 15.69 8.47
CA LYS A 125 -13.27 16.28 9.83
C LYS A 125 -14.64 16.14 10.49
N ASP A 126 -15.69 16.07 9.69
CA ASP A 126 -17.07 15.97 10.15
C ASP A 126 -17.49 14.49 10.22
N PRO A 127 -18.37 14.11 11.16
CA PRO A 127 -18.87 12.75 11.27
C PRO A 127 -19.47 12.25 9.96
N LEU A 128 -19.18 11.00 9.63
CA LEU A 128 -19.77 10.28 8.51
C LEU A 128 -20.73 9.20 9.05
N ASP A 129 -21.62 8.68 8.20
CA ASP A 129 -22.52 7.60 8.60
C ASP A 129 -21.72 6.39 9.10
N PRO A 130 -21.87 5.98 10.38
CA PRO A 130 -21.13 4.86 10.93
C PRO A 130 -21.58 3.50 10.39
N ASN A 131 -22.76 3.42 9.77
CA ASN A 131 -23.31 2.17 9.24
C ASN A 131 -22.92 1.93 7.77
N GLN A 132 -22.36 2.91 7.08
CA GLN A 132 -21.95 2.74 5.69
C GLN A 132 -20.76 1.77 5.58
N MET A 133 -20.74 0.99 4.51
CA MET A 133 -19.64 0.06 4.25
C MET A 133 -18.30 0.79 4.09
N GLY A 134 -17.26 0.24 4.70
CA GLY A 134 -15.90 0.78 4.63
C GLY A 134 -15.65 1.98 5.56
N TYR A 135 -16.62 2.35 6.40
CA TYR A 135 -16.41 3.36 7.44
C TYR A 135 -15.41 2.89 8.50
N GLN A 136 -14.59 3.83 8.96
CA GLN A 136 -13.70 3.69 10.10
C GLN A 136 -13.77 4.98 10.95
N PRO A 137 -14.01 4.87 12.28
CA PRO A 137 -14.03 6.03 13.17
C PRO A 137 -12.62 6.63 13.35
N PRO A 138 -12.52 7.88 13.84
CA PRO A 138 -11.25 8.48 14.17
C PRO A 138 -10.43 7.68 15.18
N ASP A 139 -9.12 7.67 15.01
CA ASP A 139 -8.21 7.06 15.97
C ASP A 139 -8.30 7.76 17.33
N SER A 140 -8.32 6.99 18.42
CA SER A 140 -8.36 7.54 19.77
C SER A 140 -7.10 8.38 20.04
N PRO A 141 -7.20 9.53 20.73
CA PRO A 141 -6.08 10.44 20.95
C PRO A 141 -4.95 9.88 21.84
N LYS A 142 -5.06 8.64 22.36
CA LYS A 142 -3.95 7.97 23.05
C LYS A 142 -3.15 7.13 22.06
N GLY A 143 -1.87 7.50 21.92
CA GLY A 143 -0.89 6.68 21.22
C GLY A 143 -0.88 5.26 21.77
N PHE A 144 -0.63 4.30 20.89
CA PHE A 144 -0.58 2.85 21.15
C PHE A 144 0.51 2.40 22.16
N TRP A 145 1.13 3.35 22.86
CA TRP A 145 2.14 3.11 23.88
C TRP A 145 1.66 3.75 25.19
N PRO A 146 1.48 2.98 26.27
CA PRO A 146 1.46 3.55 27.61
C PRO A 146 2.75 4.35 27.78
N ASP A 147 2.61 5.61 28.17
CA ASP A 147 3.72 6.39 28.68
C ASP A 147 4.11 5.77 30.03
N GLU A 148 5.05 4.82 30.01
CA GLU A 148 5.69 4.24 31.20
C GLU A 148 6.62 5.30 31.83
N THR A 149 6.04 6.45 32.19
CA THR A 149 6.76 7.51 32.88
C THR A 149 5.85 8.21 33.88
N SER A 150 5.45 7.51 34.95
CA SER A 150 5.18 8.17 36.24
C SER A 150 5.21 7.20 37.41
N SER A 151 6.36 7.10 38.05
CA SER A 151 6.42 6.89 39.50
C SER A 151 7.54 7.80 40.01
N GLN A 152 7.11 8.96 40.49
CA GLN A 152 7.94 9.90 41.25
C GLN A 152 8.28 9.24 42.60
N GLN A 153 9.57 9.19 42.93
CA GLN A 153 10.01 9.29 44.32
C GLN A 153 11.25 10.19 44.36
N ASP A 154 11.20 11.13 45.29
CA ASP A 154 12.08 12.26 45.50
C ASP A 154 13.55 11.89 45.78
N GLY A 155 14.49 12.75 45.36
CA GLY A 155 15.88 12.65 45.78
C GLY A 155 16.88 13.49 44.96
N SER A 156 17.17 14.69 45.46
CA SER A 156 18.31 15.59 45.19
C SER A 156 19.55 15.07 44.41
N GLY A 157 20.03 15.88 43.44
CA GLY A 157 21.48 16.14 43.26
C GLY A 157 22.12 15.87 41.88
N ALA A 158 22.67 16.95 41.30
CA ALA A 158 23.79 17.04 40.33
C ALA A 158 23.60 16.66 38.84
N SER A 159 24.15 17.53 37.98
CA SER A 159 24.24 17.45 36.51
C SER A 159 25.68 17.10 36.05
N PRO A 160 26.00 16.90 34.76
CA PRO A 160 25.86 15.66 34.00
C PRO A 160 27.22 15.13 33.47
N LYS A 161 27.39 13.82 33.25
CA LYS A 161 28.46 13.28 32.39
C LYS A 161 27.96 12.12 31.54
N GLY A 162 28.28 12.19 30.24
CA GLY A 162 27.79 11.27 29.22
C GLY A 162 28.27 9.82 29.42
N MET A 163 27.41 8.89 29.04
CA MET A 163 27.75 7.49 28.84
C MET A 163 26.94 6.94 27.66
N LYS A 164 27.64 6.45 26.63
CA LYS A 164 27.03 5.81 25.46
C LYS A 164 26.19 4.61 25.91
N ARG A 165 24.88 4.63 25.62
CA ARG A 165 24.01 3.48 25.86
C ARG A 165 24.28 2.38 24.83
N ARG A 166 24.69 1.22 25.33
CA ARG A 166 24.82 -0.05 24.60
C ARG A 166 23.40 -0.60 24.36
N LEU A 167 23.11 -1.01 23.12
CA LEU A 167 21.83 -1.62 22.76
C LEU A 167 21.68 -2.98 23.48
N VAL A 168 20.61 -3.12 24.25
CA VAL A 168 20.14 -4.41 24.78
C VAL A 168 19.25 -5.03 23.70
N VAL A 169 19.64 -6.20 23.20
CA VAL A 169 18.87 -7.00 22.25
C VAL A 169 17.97 -7.94 23.06
N PRO A 170 16.63 -7.93 22.88
CA PRO A 170 15.78 -8.92 23.54
C PRO A 170 15.76 -10.24 22.74
N TYR A 171 16.12 -11.29 23.46
CA TYR A 171 15.68 -12.70 23.41
C TYR A 171 15.57 -13.45 22.06
N ARG A 172 16.31 -14.57 21.98
CA ARG A 172 16.32 -15.57 20.91
C ARG A 172 15.03 -16.42 20.93
N GLU A 173 14.39 -16.60 19.78
CA GLU A 173 13.62 -17.81 19.48
C GLU A 173 14.58 -18.93 19.08
N ASP A 174 14.48 -20.08 19.76
CA ASP A 174 15.21 -21.29 19.44
C ASP A 174 14.71 -21.88 18.11
N ARG A 175 15.59 -21.83 17.10
CA ARG A 175 15.42 -22.58 15.85
C ARG A 175 15.63 -24.07 16.12
N VAL A 176 14.56 -24.84 16.10
CA VAL A 176 14.63 -26.30 15.95
C VAL A 176 15.23 -26.63 14.57
N ASN A 177 16.44 -27.18 14.61
CA ASN A 177 17.23 -27.54 13.44
C ASN A 177 16.81 -28.93 12.95
N LYS A 178 15.94 -29.02 11.93
CA LYS A 178 15.72 -30.28 11.19
C LYS A 178 16.77 -30.39 10.08
N LYS A 179 17.93 -30.96 10.40
CA LYS A 179 18.83 -31.52 9.39
C LYS A 179 18.38 -32.96 9.10
N ALA A 180 17.91 -33.21 7.88
CA ALA A 180 17.82 -34.56 7.34
C ALA A 180 19.23 -35.02 6.91
N PRO A 181 19.69 -36.23 7.27
CA PRO A 181 20.92 -36.77 6.72
C PRO A 181 20.66 -37.36 5.33
N VAL A 182 21.47 -36.95 4.35
CA VAL A 182 21.61 -37.61 3.06
C VAL A 182 22.53 -38.82 3.28
N GLN A 183 21.99 -40.02 3.14
CA GLN A 183 22.80 -41.24 3.03
C GLN A 183 23.01 -41.57 1.55
N THR A 184 24.26 -41.46 1.14
CA THR A 184 24.79 -42.01 -0.10
C THR A 184 24.82 -43.53 0.02
N LEU A 185 24.12 -44.24 -0.87
CA LEU A 185 24.34 -45.66 -1.08
C LEU A 185 24.78 -45.89 -2.53
N GLN A 186 25.87 -46.64 -2.59
CA GLN A 186 26.73 -46.95 -3.73
C GLN A 186 26.08 -48.02 -4.61
N GLU A 187 26.39 -47.96 -5.90
CA GLU A 187 25.94 -48.87 -6.96
C GLU A 187 26.24 -50.35 -6.64
N ASN A 188 25.35 -51.24 -7.08
CA ASN A 188 25.78 -52.53 -7.63
C ASN A 188 24.74 -53.12 -8.59
N LEU A 189 25.29 -53.61 -9.71
CA LEU A 189 24.64 -54.18 -10.88
C LEU A 189 23.92 -55.52 -10.60
N GLY A 190 22.96 -55.86 -11.47
CA GLY A 190 22.67 -57.26 -11.80
C GLY A 190 21.21 -57.56 -12.14
N VAL A 191 20.94 -57.69 -13.45
CA VAL A 191 20.25 -58.82 -14.15
C VAL A 191 19.30 -59.65 -13.27
N VAL A 192 18.01 -59.86 -13.60
CA VAL A 192 17.51 -61.04 -14.36
C VAL A 192 16.13 -60.79 -15.02
N MET A 193 15.99 -61.35 -16.23
CA MET A 193 14.80 -61.58 -17.05
C MET A 193 13.66 -62.38 -16.39
N GLY A 194 12.46 -62.36 -17.00
CA GLY A 194 11.69 -63.59 -17.20
C GLY A 194 10.18 -63.56 -16.94
N CYS A 195 9.42 -64.10 -17.89
CA CYS A 195 7.97 -64.12 -18.06
C CYS A 195 7.15 -65.03 -17.11
N GLY A 196 5.84 -64.75 -17.07
CA GLY A 196 4.73 -65.73 -16.97
C GLY A 196 4.03 -65.86 -15.62
N PRO A 197 2.82 -66.45 -15.54
CA PRO A 197 1.95 -67.00 -16.61
C PRO A 197 0.82 -66.07 -17.07
#